data_AF-A0A3G2L9K2-F1
#
_entry.id   AF-A0A3G2L9K2-F1
#
_cell.length_a   1.000
_cell.length_b   1.000
_cell.length_c   1.000
_cell.angle_alpha   90.00
_cell.angle_beta   90.00
_cell.angle_gamma   90.00
#
_symmetry.space_group_name_H-M   'P 1'
#
loop_
_entity.id
_entity.type
_entity.pdbx_description
1 polymer ?
#
loop_
_entity_poly.entity_id
_entity_poly.type
_entity_poly.pdbx_seq_one_letter_code
_entity_poly.pdbx_strand_id
1 'polypeptide(L)'
;MKINWIINTNGDETLHQYCVELEYRLRPKIIKFLISRIDPDCCFDFSCFHFDIDVVGRKIQLSKETPKQYYTLIEAEFPKKILDFSKI
;
A
#
# COMPACT_ATOMS: atom_id res chain seq x y z
N MET A 1 -5.80 -5.72 5.14
CA MET A 1 -4.92 -5.38 4.00
C MET A 1 -3.60 -6.13 4.08
N LYS A 2 -3.04 -6.49 2.92
CA LYS A 2 -1.73 -7.14 2.77
C LYS A 2 -0.78 -6.23 1.99
N ILE A 3 0.49 -6.26 2.37
CA ILE A 3 1.58 -5.56 1.70
C ILE A 3 2.53 -6.61 1.14
N ASN A 4 2.73 -6.55 -0.17
CA ASN A 4 3.67 -7.37 -0.90
C ASN A 4 4.96 -6.56 -1.07
N TRP A 5 5.98 -6.94 -0.32
CA TRP A 5 7.30 -6.29 -0.36
C TRP A 5 8.09 -6.79 -1.56
N ILE A 6 8.40 -5.90 -2.51
CA ILE A 6 9.26 -6.17 -3.65
C ILE A 6 10.66 -5.67 -3.31
N ILE A 7 11.53 -6.63 -2.99
CA ILE A 7 12.90 -6.41 -2.56
C ILE A 7 13.81 -7.19 -3.52
N ASN A 8 14.77 -6.51 -4.15
CA ASN A 8 15.63 -7.12 -5.18
C ASN A 8 17.03 -7.52 -4.68
N THR A 9 17.24 -7.55 -3.35
CA THR A 9 18.51 -7.90 -2.71
C THR A 9 18.27 -8.87 -1.56
N ASN A 10 19.22 -9.77 -1.27
CA ASN A 10 19.18 -10.61 -0.08
C ASN A 10 19.05 -9.69 1.14
N GLY A 11 17.85 -9.68 1.76
CA GLY A 11 17.49 -8.70 2.76
C GLY A 11 18.42 -8.78 3.97
N ASP A 12 19.12 -7.68 4.25
CA ASP A 12 19.79 -7.53 5.54
C ASP A 12 18.78 -7.09 6.62
N GLU A 13 19.21 -7.14 7.87
CA GLU A 13 18.38 -6.76 9.03
C GLU A 13 17.95 -5.28 8.98
N THR A 14 18.75 -4.41 8.37
CA THR A 14 18.44 -2.97 8.22
C THR A 14 17.29 -2.74 7.25
N LEU A 15 17.22 -3.53 6.18
CA LEU A 15 16.13 -3.47 5.21
C LEU A 15 14.82 -3.94 5.82
N HIS A 16 14.86 -4.95 6.70
CA HIS A 16 13.68 -5.39 7.44
C HIS A 16 13.15 -4.29 8.35
N GLN A 17 14.02 -3.67 9.15
CA GLN A 17 13.64 -2.54 10.02
C GLN A 17 13.04 -1.38 9.21
N TYR A 18 13.66 -1.04 8.07
CA TYR A 18 13.13 -0.02 7.17
C TYR A 18 11.73 -0.36 6.65
N CYS A 19 11.48 -1.61 6.25
CA CYS A 19 10.15 -2.04 5.79
C CYS A 19 9.10 -1.92 6.92
N VAL A 20 9.44 -2.30 8.15
CA VAL A 20 8.56 -2.16 9.32
C VAL A 20 8.22 -0.69 9.58
N GLU A 21 9.21 0.21 9.56
CA GLU A 21 8.96 1.65 9.74
C GLU A 21 8.13 2.25 8.61
N LEU A 22 8.43 1.86 7.38
CA LEU A 22 7.68 2.30 6.20
C LEU A 22 6.23 1.83 6.28
N GLU A 23 6.00 0.58 6.68
CA GLU A 23 4.66 0.05 6.94
C GLU A 23 3.91 0.86 7.98
N TYR A 24 4.53 1.11 9.13
CA TYR A 24 3.95 1.88 10.22
C TYR A 24 3.47 3.27 9.76
N ARG A 25 4.24 3.93 8.89
CA ARG A 25 3.89 5.24 8.34
C ARG A 25 2.85 5.18 7.23
N LEU A 26 2.85 4.11 6.43
CA LEU A 26 1.94 3.97 5.29
C LEU A 26 0.55 3.52 5.71
N ARG A 27 0.42 2.58 6.66
CA ARG A 27 -0.88 2.01 7.04
C ARG A 27 -1.93 3.07 7.40
N PRO A 28 -1.64 4.08 8.24
CA PRO A 28 -2.61 5.13 8.56
C PRO A 28 -3.04 5.95 7.33
N LYS A 29 -2.11 6.25 6.42
CA LYS A 29 -2.40 7.01 5.18
C LYS A 29 -3.28 6.20 4.23
N ILE A 30 -2.97 4.92 4.06
CA ILE A 30 -3.76 3.99 3.24
C ILE A 30 -5.17 3.86 3.82
N ILE A 31 -5.31 3.59 5.12
CA ILE A 31 -6.62 3.47 5.77
C ILE A 31 -7.45 4.74 5.59
N LYS A 32 -6.87 5.92 5.84
CA LYS A 32 -7.56 7.20 5.65
C LYS A 32 -8.03 7.39 4.21
N PHE A 33 -7.21 7.01 3.24
CA PHE A 33 -7.58 7.04 1.82
C PHE A 33 -8.74 6.08 1.53
N LEU A 34 -8.67 4.83 2.02
CA LEU A 34 -9.71 3.83 1.80
C LEU A 34 -11.05 4.25 2.41
N ILE A 35 -11.07 4.73 3.66
CA ILE A 35 -12.29 5.24 4.31
C ILE A 35 -12.92 6.37 3.49
N SER A 36 -12.11 7.23 2.84
CA SER A 36 -12.64 8.34 2.04
C SER A 36 -13.22 7.93 0.68
N ARG A 37 -12.99 6.70 0.23
CA ARG A 37 -13.32 6.23 -1.13
C ARG A 37 -14.17 4.96 -1.19
N ILE A 38 -14.13 4.14 -0.15
CA ILE A 38 -14.76 2.82 -0.12
C ILE A 38 -15.91 2.85 0.88
N ASP A 39 -17.06 2.35 0.44
CA ASP A 39 -18.22 2.16 1.29
C ASP A 39 -17.89 1.14 2.40
N PRO A 40 -18.15 1.47 3.68
CA PRO A 40 -17.94 0.57 4.82
C PRO A 40 -18.56 -0.83 4.64
N ASP A 41 -19.67 -0.95 3.90
CA ASP A 41 -20.41 -2.20 3.74
C ASP A 41 -19.76 -3.19 2.76
N CYS A 42 -18.77 -2.74 1.98
CA CYS A 42 -18.17 -3.52 0.90
C CYS A 42 -16.99 -4.42 1.36
N CYS A 43 -16.16 -3.94 2.30
CA CYS A 43 -15.06 -4.70 2.89
C CYS A 43 -14.67 -4.08 4.24
N PHE A 44 -15.43 -4.45 5.28
CA PHE A 44 -15.45 -3.78 6.59
C PHE A 44 -14.08 -3.61 7.26
N ASP A 45 -13.16 -4.55 7.07
CA ASP A 45 -11.83 -4.57 7.69
C ASP A 45 -10.68 -4.26 6.72
N PHE A 46 -10.99 -3.88 5.49
CA PHE A 46 -10.03 -3.69 4.40
C PHE A 46 -9.12 -4.91 4.15
N SER A 47 -9.50 -6.11 4.55
CA SER A 47 -8.73 -7.35 4.31
C SER A 47 -8.53 -7.63 2.83
N CYS A 48 -9.50 -7.23 2.00
CA CYS A 48 -9.53 -7.40 0.55
C CYS A 48 -8.48 -6.58 -0.23
N PHE A 49 -7.79 -5.63 0.42
CA PHE A 49 -6.85 -4.74 -0.26
C PHE A 49 -5.42 -5.25 -0.16
N HIS A 50 -4.76 -5.32 -1.32
CA HIS A 50 -3.40 -5.78 -1.49
C HIS A 50 -2.59 -4.68 -2.15
N PHE A 51 -1.39 -4.40 -1.65
CA PHE A 51 -0.53 -3.34 -2.14
C PHE A 51 0.85 -3.89 -2.46
N ASP A 52 1.44 -3.46 -3.57
CA ASP A 52 2.80 -3.79 -3.91
C ASP A 52 3.70 -2.60 -3.58
N ILE A 53 4.72 -2.84 -2.75
CA ILE A 53 5.71 -1.83 -2.36
C ILE A 53 7.07 -2.25 -2.87
N ASP A 54 7.51 -1.57 -3.92
CA ASP A 54 8.87 -1.65 -4.45
C ASP A 54 9.76 -0.65 -3.74
N VAL A 55 10.59 -1.18 -2.84
CA VAL A 55 11.50 -0.38 -2.02
C VAL A 55 12.64 0.18 -2.87
N VAL A 56 13.15 -0.62 -3.81
CA VAL A 56 14.29 -0.25 -4.66
C VAL A 56 13.85 0.76 -5.73
N GLY A 57 12.74 0.46 -6.41
CA GLY A 57 12.11 1.33 -7.40
C GLY A 57 11.31 2.49 -6.80
N ARG A 58 11.25 2.59 -5.46
CA ARG A 58 10.53 3.64 -4.69
C ARG A 58 9.10 3.85 -5.20
N LYS A 59 8.37 2.75 -5.30
CA LYS A 59 7.01 2.74 -5.86
C LYS A 59 6.05 2.04 -4.92
N ILE A 60 4.91 2.66 -4.65
CA ILE A 60 3.78 2.07 -3.93
C ILE A 60 2.61 2.06 -4.88
N GLN A 61 2.01 0.89 -5.10
CA GLN A 61 0.91 0.72 -6.03
C GLN A 61 -0.12 -0.28 -5.48
N LEU A 62 -1.34 -0.20 -6.01
CA LEU A 62 -2.35 -1.18 -5.72
C LEU A 62 -2.00 -2.49 -6.45
N SER A 63 -2.03 -3.59 -5.72
CA SER A 63 -1.77 -4.91 -6.29
C SER A 63 -2.96 -5.39 -7.10
N LYS A 64 -2.69 -6.10 -8.19
CA LYS A 64 -3.71 -6.74 -9.04
C LYS A 64 -4.50 -7.84 -8.32
N GLU A 65 -4.02 -8.29 -7.15
CA GLU A 65 -4.73 -9.19 -6.25
C GLU A 65 -5.93 -8.53 -5.55
N THR A 66 -5.96 -7.19 -5.48
CA THR A 66 -7.14 -6.48 -4.98
C THR A 66 -8.33 -6.74 -5.91
N PRO A 67 -9.52 -7.09 -5.39
CA PRO A 67 -10.70 -7.35 -6.20
C PRO A 67 -10.98 -6.22 -7.19
N LYS A 68 -11.27 -6.61 -8.45
CA LYS A 68 -11.39 -5.69 -9.59
C LYS A 68 -12.35 -4.52 -9.35
N GLN A 69 -13.43 -4.77 -8.62
CA GLN A 69 -14.42 -3.74 -8.27
C GLN A 69 -13.82 -2.60 -7.43
N TYR A 70 -12.89 -2.91 -6.52
CA TYR A 70 -12.18 -1.89 -5.74
C TYR A 70 -10.98 -1.34 -6.49
N TYR A 71 -10.29 -2.19 -7.25
CA TYR A 71 -9.12 -1.81 -8.03
C TYR A 71 -9.43 -0.62 -8.95
N THR A 72 -10.46 -0.79 -9.78
CA THR A 72 -10.89 0.22 -10.76
C THR A 72 -11.38 1.52 -10.14
N LEU A 73 -11.89 1.48 -8.90
CA LEU A 73 -12.36 2.67 -8.19
C LEU A 73 -11.21 3.57 -7.72
N ILE A 74 -10.06 2.99 -7.36
CA ILE A 74 -9.02 3.73 -6.64
C ILE A 74 -7.65 3.77 -7.34
N GLU A 75 -7.40 2.91 -8.34
CA GLU A 75 -6.08 2.78 -8.98
C GLU A 75 -5.51 4.09 -9.52
N ALA A 76 -6.36 4.95 -10.09
CA ALA A 76 -5.93 6.19 -10.73
C ALA A 76 -5.53 7.29 -9.72
N GLU A 77 -6.05 7.22 -8.50
CA GLU A 77 -5.84 8.24 -7.47
C GLU A 77 -4.87 7.79 -6.37
N PHE A 78 -4.84 6.49 -6.07
CA PHE A 78 -4.04 5.94 -4.99
C PHE A 78 -2.56 6.36 -5.07
N PRO A 79 -1.87 6.24 -6.22
CA PRO A 79 -0.50 6.71 -6.34
C PRO A 79 -0.40 8.21 -6.03
N LYS A 80 -1.28 9.05 -6.56
CA LYS A 80 -1.21 10.52 -6.39
C LYS A 80 -1.36 10.97 -4.94
N LYS A 81 -2.05 10.19 -4.10
CA LYS A 81 -2.36 10.53 -2.70
C LYS A 81 -1.41 9.88 -1.69
N ILE A 82 -0.81 8.75 -2.04
CA ILE A 82 0.09 7.99 -1.16
C ILE A 82 1.57 8.23 -1.53
N LEU A 83 1.87 8.63 -2.77
CA LEU A 83 3.23 8.96 -3.22
C LEU A 83 3.73 10.23 -2.54
N ASP A 84 4.57 10.04 -1.52
CA ASP A 84 5.73 10.90 -1.34
C ASP A 84 6.83 10.16 -0.56
N PHE A 85 7.67 9.40 -1.27
CA PHE A 85 8.89 8.83 -0.68
C PHE A 85 9.91 9.91 -0.26
N SER A 86 9.76 11.17 -0.69
CA SER A 86 10.64 12.26 -0.28
C SER A 86 10.25 12.87 1.09
N LYS A 87 9.09 12.48 1.63
CA LYS A 87 8.59 12.87 2.96
C LYS A 87 8.56 11.72 3.97
N ILE A 88 9.27 10.63 3.68
CA ILE A 88 9.49 9.49 4.58
C ILE A 88 10.97 9.46 4.92
#